data_AF-A0A8D0HIW7-F1
#
_entry.id   AF-A0A8D0HIW7-F1
#
_cell.length_a   1.000
_cell.length_b   1.000
_cell.length_c   1.000
_cell.angle_alpha   90.00
_cell.angle_beta   90.00
_cell.angle_gamma   90.00
#
_symmetry.space_group_name_H-M   'P 1'
#
loop_
_entity.id
_entity.type
_entity.pdbx_description
1 polymer ?
#
loop_
_entity_poly.entity_id
_entity_poly.type
_entity_poly.pdbx_seq_one_letter_code
_entity_poly.pdbx_strand_id
1 'polypeptide(L)'
;DQPELNNPSQGLTLLCDAKTDGSFLVHHFLSFYLKAGCKVCFVALLQSFSHYKIVAQKLGVSLATARERGQLVFLEGLKSCGEVLFGKQPESGQPSPLQFLRYRLFSTPF
;
A
#
# COMPACT_ATOMS: atom_id res chain seq x y z
N ASP A 1 -34.97 15.26 12.07
CA ASP A 1 -33.50 15.30 11.89
C ASP A 1 -33.02 14.07 11.13
N GLN A 2 -32.53 14.26 9.90
CA GLN A 2 -31.87 13.19 9.13
C GLN A 2 -30.44 13.02 9.65
N PRO A 3 -29.91 11.78 9.74
CA PRO A 3 -28.50 11.59 10.04
C PRO A 3 -27.69 11.99 8.80
N GLU A 4 -26.87 13.03 8.92
CA GLU A 4 -25.85 13.32 7.91
C GLU A 4 -24.96 12.09 7.75
N LEU A 5 -25.11 11.43 6.59
CA LEU A 5 -24.22 10.40 6.12
C LEU A 5 -22.86 11.06 5.94
N ASN A 6 -21.99 10.91 6.94
CA ASN A 6 -20.64 11.41 6.97
C ASN A 6 -19.85 10.79 5.81
N ASN A 7 -19.93 11.40 4.62
CA ASN A 7 -19.15 11.00 3.48
C ASN A 7 -17.69 11.23 3.84
N PRO A 8 -16.83 10.18 3.85
CA PRO A 8 -15.43 10.39 4.12
C PRO A 8 -14.90 11.34 3.04
N SER A 9 -14.40 12.51 3.45
CA SER A 9 -13.79 13.47 2.55
C SER A 9 -12.64 12.79 1.80
N GLN A 10 -12.85 12.49 0.53
CA GLN A 10 -11.84 11.84 -0.31
C GLN A 10 -10.73 12.85 -0.61
N GLY A 11 -9.63 12.76 0.13
CA GLY A 11 -8.44 13.58 -0.08
C GLY A 11 -7.37 12.84 -0.89
N LEU A 12 -6.77 13.52 -1.87
CA LEU A 12 -5.60 13.05 -2.60
C LEU A 12 -4.39 13.92 -2.23
N THR A 13 -3.33 13.29 -1.74
CA THR A 13 -2.05 13.95 -1.51
C THR A 13 -1.03 13.35 -2.47
N LEU A 14 -0.56 14.15 -3.42
CA LEU A 14 0.53 13.77 -4.31
C LEU A 14 1.85 14.27 -3.72
N LEU A 15 2.78 13.34 -3.50
CA LEU A 15 4.14 13.67 -3.08
C LEU A 15 5.09 13.51 -4.27
N CYS A 16 5.76 14.59 -4.65
CA CYS A 16 6.80 14.61 -5.67
C CYS A 16 8.09 15.14 -5.07
N ASP A 17 9.21 14.51 -5.39
CA ASP A 17 10.54 15.04 -5.10
C ASP A 17 11.41 14.96 -6.37
N ALA A 18 12.36 15.88 -6.48
CA ALA A 18 13.29 16.00 -7.60
C ALA A 18 14.76 16.15 -7.15
N LYS A 19 15.02 16.75 -5.99
CA LYS A 19 16.39 17.09 -5.54
C LYS A 19 16.72 16.56 -4.16
N THR A 20 15.71 16.27 -3.36
CA THR A 20 15.85 15.70 -2.02
C THR A 20 15.23 14.31 -2.01
N ASP A 21 15.31 13.61 -0.88
CA ASP A 21 14.55 12.37 -0.70
C ASP A 21 13.35 12.63 0.21
N GLY A 22 12.18 12.82 -0.40
CA GLY A 22 10.90 13.02 0.28
C GLY A 22 10.28 11.73 0.84
N SER A 23 10.91 10.55 0.65
CA SER A 23 10.35 9.27 1.11
C SER A 23 10.10 9.22 2.62
N PHE A 24 10.81 10.04 3.42
CA PHE A 24 10.58 10.16 4.85
C PHE A 24 9.13 10.55 5.20
N LEU A 25 8.46 11.31 4.33
CA LEU A 25 7.05 11.70 4.52
C LEU A 25 6.13 10.48 4.42
N VAL A 26 6.44 9.52 3.55
CA VAL A 26 5.68 8.26 3.45
C VAL A 26 5.78 7.48 4.77
N HIS A 27 6.98 7.40 5.36
CA HIS A 27 7.18 6.79 6.67
C HIS A 27 6.45 7.55 7.79
N HIS A 28 6.45 8.88 7.72
CA HIS A 28 5.76 9.74 8.67
C HIS A 28 4.24 9.50 8.62
N PHE A 29 3.62 9.58 7.44
CA PHE A 29 2.18 9.35 7.28
C PHE A 29 1.79 7.94 7.71
N LEU A 30 2.52 6.91 7.28
CA LEU A 30 2.24 5.54 7.68
C LEU A 30 2.24 5.39 9.21
N SER A 31 3.27 5.93 9.87
CA SER A 31 3.38 5.86 11.34
C SER A 31 2.31 6.68 12.03
N PHE A 32 1.98 7.86 11.51
CA PHE A 32 0.95 8.75 12.03
C PHE A 32 -0.42 8.08 12.04
N TYR A 33 -0.87 7.52 10.90
CA TYR A 33 -2.18 6.86 10.80
C TYR A 33 -2.27 5.59 11.66
N LEU A 34 -1.18 4.81 11.74
CA LEU A 34 -1.16 3.62 12.60
C LEU A 34 -1.17 3.98 14.10
N LYS A 35 -0.53 5.08 14.50
CA LYS A 35 -0.63 5.58 15.89
C LYS A 35 -2.02 6.09 16.22
N ALA A 36 -2.73 6.63 15.24
CA ALA A 36 -4.12 7.05 15.38
C ALA A 36 -5.12 5.86 15.41
N GLY A 37 -4.65 4.63 15.24
CA GLY A 37 -5.50 3.43 15.21
C GLY A 37 -6.29 3.25 13.92
N CYS A 38 -5.95 4.00 12.86
CA CYS A 38 -6.62 3.90 11.57
C CYS A 38 -6.27 2.59 10.85
N LYS A 39 -7.21 2.03 10.10
CA LYS A 39 -6.91 0.94 9.16
C LYS A 39 -6.12 1.51 7.98
N VAL A 40 -5.00 0.88 7.64
CA VAL A 40 -4.10 1.32 6.57
C VAL A 40 -3.91 0.21 5.55
N CYS A 41 -4.17 0.52 4.28
CA CYS A 41 -3.73 -0.28 3.15
C CYS A 41 -2.47 0.38 2.59
N PHE A 42 -1.33 -0.31 2.70
CA PHE A 42 -0.04 0.21 2.29
C PHE A 42 0.50 -0.58 1.11
N VAL A 43 0.57 0.07 -0.06
CA VAL A 43 1.10 -0.52 -1.29
C VAL A 43 2.51 -0.02 -1.50
N ALA A 44 3.49 -0.91 -1.33
CA ALA A 44 4.90 -0.60 -1.50
C ALA A 44 5.40 -1.17 -2.83
N LEU A 45 5.87 -0.30 -3.73
CA LEU A 45 6.43 -0.73 -5.01
C LEU A 45 7.93 -0.98 -4.94
N LEU A 46 8.70 -0.06 -4.35
CA LEU A 46 10.17 -0.12 -4.40
C LEU A 46 10.81 -0.81 -3.18
N GLN A 47 10.27 -0.58 -1.98
CA GLN A 47 10.87 -1.03 -0.73
C GLN A 47 10.04 -2.17 -0.11
N SER A 48 10.72 -3.14 0.48
CA SER A 48 10.08 -4.33 1.08
C SER A 48 9.43 -4.05 2.43
N PHE A 49 8.61 -4.99 2.91
CA PHE A 49 8.03 -4.90 4.26
C PHE A 49 9.10 -4.75 5.35
N SER A 50 10.22 -5.46 5.22
CA SER A 50 11.32 -5.41 6.19
C SER A 50 11.92 -4.02 6.31
N HIS A 51 12.09 -3.30 5.20
CA HIS A 51 12.58 -1.92 5.21
C HIS A 51 11.65 -1.01 6.01
N TYR A 52 10.36 -1.02 5.67
CA TYR A 52 9.35 -0.22 6.38
C TYR A 52 9.22 -0.60 7.85
N LYS A 53 9.34 -1.89 8.19
CA LYS A 53 9.28 -2.38 9.57
C LYS A 53 10.39 -1.77 10.42
N ILE A 54 11.63 -1.75 9.92
CA ILE A 54 12.77 -1.18 10.65
C ILE A 54 12.57 0.32 10.90
N VAL A 55 12.15 1.07 9.87
CA VAL A 55 11.94 2.52 9.98
C VAL A 55 10.77 2.85 10.91
N ALA A 56 9.63 2.18 10.76
CA ALA A 56 8.46 2.38 11.62
C ALA A 56 8.75 2.05 13.08
N GLN A 57 9.56 1.00 13.35
CA GLN A 57 9.97 0.66 14.70
C GLN A 57 10.75 1.81 15.38
N LYS A 58 11.63 2.48 14.62
CA LYS A 58 12.34 3.69 15.09
C LYS A 58 11.39 4.85 15.37
N LEU A 59 10.26 4.91 14.69
CA LEU A 59 9.19 5.89 14.92
C LEU A 59 8.22 5.46 16.03
N GLY A 60 8.48 4.35 16.72
CA GLY A 60 7.64 3.84 17.82
C GLY A 60 6.40 3.08 17.36
N VAL A 61 6.40 2.51 16.15
CA VAL A 61 5.28 1.73 15.59
C VAL A 61 5.75 0.35 15.14
N SER A 62 5.10 -0.71 15.62
CA SER A 62 5.34 -2.08 15.16
C SER A 62 4.39 -2.43 14.00
N LEU A 63 4.92 -2.47 12.76
CA LEU A 63 4.12 -2.89 11.60
C LEU A 63 3.67 -4.36 11.68
N ALA A 64 4.47 -5.23 12.31
CA ALA A 64 4.12 -6.63 12.50
C ALA A 64 2.87 -6.74 13.38
N THR A 65 2.86 -6.05 14.52
CA THR A 65 1.71 -6.03 15.43
C THR A 65 0.49 -5.38 14.79
N ALA A 66 0.67 -4.29 14.02
CA ALA A 66 -0.43 -3.67 13.29
C ALA A 66 -1.04 -4.63 12.25
N ARG A 67 -0.22 -5.44 11.58
CA ARG A 67 -0.67 -6.44 10.62
C ARG A 67 -1.40 -7.60 11.29
N GLU A 68 -0.85 -8.15 12.37
CA GLU A 68 -1.46 -9.25 13.15
C GLU A 68 -2.84 -8.85 13.69
N ARG A 69 -3.02 -7.59 14.08
CA ARG A 69 -4.31 -7.05 14.54
C ARG A 69 -5.27 -6.68 13.41
N GLY A 70 -4.91 -6.91 12.15
CA GLY A 70 -5.71 -6.54 10.98
C GLY A 70 -5.84 -5.03 10.74
N GLN A 71 -5.01 -4.21 11.39
CA GLN A 71 -4.97 -2.76 11.20
C GLN A 71 -4.19 -2.40 9.93
N LEU A 72 -3.15 -3.16 9.60
CA LEU A 72 -2.31 -2.94 8.42
C LEU A 72 -2.45 -4.09 7.41
N VAL A 73 -2.81 -3.75 6.17
CA VAL A 73 -2.62 -4.61 5.00
C VAL A 73 -1.42 -4.07 4.23
N PHE A 74 -0.38 -4.89 4.04
CA PHE A 74 0.82 -4.51 3.30
C PHE A 74 0.90 -5.30 2.00
N LEU A 75 1.01 -4.61 0.87
CA LEU A 75 1.11 -5.19 -0.47
C LEU A 75 2.48 -4.88 -1.07
N GLU A 76 3.28 -5.91 -1.34
CA GLU A 76 4.55 -5.80 -2.09
C GLU A 76 4.25 -5.73 -3.59
N GLY A 77 3.86 -4.55 -4.05
CA GLY A 77 3.27 -4.36 -5.37
C GLY A 77 4.22 -4.72 -6.52
N LEU A 78 5.51 -4.41 -6.46
CA LEU A 78 6.43 -4.78 -7.56
C LEU A 78 6.65 -6.29 -7.66
N LYS A 79 6.80 -6.97 -6.52
CA LYS A 79 6.93 -8.43 -6.49
C LYS A 79 5.68 -9.10 -7.04
N SER A 80 4.50 -8.64 -6.59
CA SER A 80 3.21 -9.14 -7.07
C SER A 80 2.95 -8.78 -8.55
N CYS A 81 3.39 -7.62 -9.02
CA CYS A 81 3.32 -7.25 -10.44
C CYS A 81 4.19 -8.16 -11.30
N GLY A 82 5.39 -8.54 -10.85
CA GLY A 82 6.25 -9.48 -11.56
C GLY A 82 5.55 -10.82 -11.80
N GLU A 83 4.91 -11.37 -10.77
CA GLU A 83 4.13 -12.60 -10.87
C GLU A 83 2.89 -12.43 -11.77
N VAL A 84 2.21 -11.28 -11.72
CA VAL A 84 1.01 -11.03 -12.54
C VAL A 84 1.34 -10.81 -14.01
N LEU A 85 2.42 -10.08 -14.31
CA LEU A 85 2.81 -9.71 -15.67
C LEU A 85 3.60 -10.82 -16.37
N PHE A 86 4.44 -11.55 -15.64
CA PHE A 86 5.38 -12.52 -16.21
C PHE A 86 5.18 -13.96 -15.69
N GLY A 87 4.31 -14.18 -14.70
CA GLY A 87 4.02 -15.52 -14.19
C GLY A 87 3.04 -16.31 -15.07
N LYS A 88 3.08 -17.64 -14.95
CA LYS A 88 2.03 -18.52 -15.47
C LYS A 88 0.71 -18.22 -14.75
N GLN A 89 -0.41 -18.40 -15.47
CA GLN A 89 -1.75 -18.22 -14.91
C GLN A 89 -1.88 -18.96 -13.57
N PRO A 90 -2.47 -18.34 -12.54
CA PRO A 90 -2.55 -18.99 -11.22
C PRO A 90 -3.30 -20.30 -11.33
N GLU A 91 -2.60 -21.40 -11.05
CA GLU A 91 -3.12 -22.78 -11.03
C GLU A 91 -4.13 -22.99 -9.88
N SER A 92 -4.17 -22.07 -8.90
CA SER A 92 -5.15 -22.03 -7.82
C SER A 92 -6.06 -20.81 -7.99
N GLY A 93 -7.37 -21.02 -8.00
CA GLY A 93 -8.41 -20.02 -8.31
C GLY A 93 -8.56 -18.84 -7.33
N GLN A 94 -7.47 -18.36 -6.72
CA GLN A 94 -7.43 -17.14 -5.94
C GLN A 94 -6.91 -15.99 -6.81
N PRO A 95 -7.76 -15.01 -7.18
CA PRO A 95 -7.33 -13.89 -7.99
C PRO A 95 -6.40 -12.98 -7.19
N SER A 96 -5.22 -12.66 -7.71
CA SER A 96 -4.33 -11.70 -7.06
C SER A 96 -4.94 -10.28 -7.17
N PRO A 97 -4.81 -9.42 -6.14
CA PRO A 97 -5.40 -8.08 -6.14
C PRO A 97 -4.95 -7.19 -7.31
N LEU A 98 -3.83 -7.55 -7.93
CA LEU A 98 -3.19 -6.81 -9.02
C LEU A 98 -3.48 -7.39 -10.41
N GLN A 99 -4.31 -8.44 -10.55
CA GLN A 99 -4.66 -9.03 -11.85
C GLN A 99 -5.21 -8.01 -12.86
N PHE A 100 -5.88 -6.96 -12.39
CA PHE A 100 -6.39 -5.88 -13.24
C PHE A 100 -5.29 -5.17 -14.05
N LEU A 101 -4.04 -5.14 -13.55
CA LEU A 101 -2.91 -4.51 -14.26
C LEU A 101 -2.61 -5.22 -15.57
N ARG A 102 -2.76 -6.55 -15.62
CA ARG A 102 -2.57 -7.33 -16.86
C ARG A 102 -3.59 -6.94 -17.92
N TYR A 103 -4.84 -6.75 -17.52
CA TYR A 103 -5.91 -6.33 -18.43
C TYR A 103 -5.71 -4.91 -18.94
N ARG A 104 -5.16 -3.99 -18.14
CA ARG A 104 -4.96 -2.58 -18.55
C ARG A 104 -3.70 -2.38 -19.39
N LEU A 105 -2.59 -3.05 -19.07
CA LEU A 105 -1.30 -2.86 -19.74
C LEU A 105 -1.21 -3.56 -21.11
N PHE A 106 -1.90 -4.69 -21.28
CA PHE A 106 -1.82 -5.48 -22.52
C PHE A 106 -3.05 -5.31 -23.44
N SER A 107 -4.03 -4.47 -23.07
CA SER A 107 -5.27 -4.30 -23.84
C SER A 107 -5.38 -2.97 -24.61
N THR A 108 -4.34 -2.12 -24.59
CA THR A 108 -4.24 -0.99 -25.53
C THR A 108 -3.38 -1.40 -26.72
N PRO A 109 -3.93 -1.54 -27.94
CA PRO A 109 -3.10 -1.55 -29.13
C PRO A 109 -2.43 -0.17 -29.28
N PHE A 110 -1.15 -0.16 -29.61
CA PHE A 110 -0.46 1.04 -30.11
C PHE A 110 -1.10 1.53 -31.41
#